data_AF-A0A090DEN6-F1
#
_entry.id   AF-A0A090DEN6-F1
#
_cell.length_a   1.000
_cell.length_b   1.000
_cell.length_c   1.000
_cell.angle_alpha   90.00
_cell.angle_beta   90.00
_cell.angle_gamma   90.00
#
_symmetry.space_group_name_H-M   'P 1'
#
loop_
_entity.id
_entity.type
_entity.pdbx_description
1 polymer ?
#
loop_
_entity_poly.entity_id
_entity_poly.type
_entity_poly.pdbx_seq_one_letter_code
_entity_poly.pdbx_strand_id
1 'polypeptide(L)'
;MTTRFTALFTAHPEKVGETYFGHMAFAAWFCSRLSMAAGAALVHAFLPFLFETTASRIVRELYERTHNRGSHAVKEPKALLDRA
;
A
#
# COMPACT_ATOMS: atom_id res chain seq x y z
N MET A 1 17.25 27.54 -9.96
CA MET A 1 17.07 26.08 -9.78
C MET A 1 16.08 25.84 -8.64
N THR A 2 14.78 25.97 -8.90
CA THR A 2 13.75 25.81 -7.85
C THR A 2 12.47 25.33 -8.51
N THR A 3 12.47 24.10 -9.01
CA THR A 3 11.27 23.57 -9.66
C THR A 3 11.07 22.12 -9.27
N ARG A 4 9.91 21.87 -8.64
CA ARG A 4 9.08 20.65 -8.74
C ARG A 4 9.18 19.53 -7.69
N PHE A 5 9.64 19.80 -6.46
CA PHE A 5 9.24 18.88 -5.37
C PHE A 5 7.74 18.92 -5.14
N THR A 6 7.13 20.11 -5.16
CA THR A 6 5.68 20.29 -5.06
C THR A 6 4.91 19.58 -6.17
N ALA A 7 5.41 19.62 -7.42
CA ALA A 7 4.71 18.97 -8.54
C ALA A 7 4.67 17.43 -8.43
N LEU A 8 5.63 16.78 -7.77
CA LEU A 8 5.57 15.32 -7.54
C LEU A 8 4.47 14.95 -6.54
N PHE A 9 4.13 15.85 -5.60
CA PHE A 9 3.06 15.65 -4.62
C PHE A 9 1.71 16.26 -5.07
N THR A 10 1.70 17.16 -6.06
CA THR A 10 0.50 17.89 -6.51
C THR A 10 0.16 17.75 -8.00
N ALA A 11 0.84 16.92 -8.79
CA ALA A 11 0.49 16.70 -10.22
C ALA A 11 -0.45 15.50 -10.47
N HIS A 12 -0.94 14.85 -9.41
CA HIS A 12 -2.00 13.84 -9.51
C HIS A 12 -3.34 14.10 -8.76
N PRO A 13 -3.58 15.20 -8.01
CA PRO A 13 -4.77 15.35 -7.18
C PRO A 13 -5.95 16.02 -7.90
N GLU A 14 -6.18 15.75 -9.18
CA GLU A 14 -7.44 16.17 -9.85
C GLU A 14 -8.25 15.01 -10.44
N LYS A 15 -7.82 13.74 -10.34
CA LYS A 15 -8.50 12.67 -11.07
C LYS A 15 -9.42 11.73 -10.27
N VAL A 16 -9.59 11.88 -8.95
CA VAL A 16 -10.36 10.85 -8.20
C VAL A 16 -11.22 11.30 -7.01
N GLY A 17 -11.22 12.56 -6.57
CA GLY A 17 -12.19 13.01 -5.55
C GLY A 17 -12.00 12.46 -4.12
N GLU A 18 -10.87 11.81 -3.80
CA GLU A 18 -10.46 11.53 -2.41
C GLU A 18 -9.50 12.63 -1.92
N THR A 19 -9.58 12.98 -0.62
CA THR A 19 -8.64 13.94 -0.04
C THR A 19 -7.24 13.32 -0.01
N TYR A 20 -6.21 14.07 -0.42
CA TYR A 20 -4.80 13.65 -0.31
C TYR A 20 -4.47 13.11 1.09
N PHE A 21 -5.06 13.73 2.12
CA PHE A 21 -4.97 13.30 3.51
C PHE A 21 -5.56 11.91 3.76
N GLY A 22 -6.67 11.54 3.13
CA GLY A 22 -7.26 10.20 3.25
C GLY A 22 -6.37 9.11 2.64
N HIS A 23 -5.77 9.38 1.48
CA HIS A 23 -4.81 8.47 0.85
C HIS A 23 -3.52 8.35 1.66
N MET A 24 -2.97 9.48 2.12
CA MET A 24 -1.78 9.53 2.97
C MET A 24 -2.00 8.79 4.30
N ALA A 25 -3.12 9.00 4.97
CA ALA A 25 -3.45 8.33 6.23
C ALA A 25 -3.56 6.82 6.04
N PHE A 26 -4.16 6.36 4.95
CA PHE A 26 -4.23 4.94 4.65
C PHE A 26 -2.86 4.34 4.31
N ALA A 27 -2.07 5.01 3.46
CA ALA A 27 -0.73 4.56 3.11
C ALA A 27 0.16 4.47 4.36
N ALA A 28 0.08 5.47 5.25
CA ALA A 28 0.79 5.47 6.53
C ALA A 28 0.34 4.30 7.44
N TRP A 29 -0.97 4.06 7.56
CA TRP A 29 -1.52 2.93 8.31
C TRP A 29 -1.08 1.57 7.72
N PHE A 30 -1.14 1.44 6.40
CA PHE A 30 -0.73 0.21 5.71
C PHE A 30 0.75 -0.08 5.97
N CYS A 31 1.61 0.93 5.78
CA CYS A 31 3.04 0.83 6.02
C CYS A 31 3.36 0.45 7.48
N SER A 32 2.68 1.06 8.45
CA SER A 32 2.92 0.75 9.87
C SER A 32 2.58 -0.70 10.19
N ARG A 33 1.44 -1.21 9.68
CA ARG A 33 1.06 -2.61 9.88
C ARG A 33 2.04 -3.57 9.21
N LEU A 34 2.44 -3.30 7.97
CA LEU A 34 3.41 -4.14 7.27
C LEU A 34 4.76 -4.19 8.01
N SER A 35 5.22 -3.05 8.53
CA SER A 35 6.45 -2.96 9.32
C SER A 35 6.35 -3.78 10.61
N MET A 36 5.19 -3.76 11.29
CA MET A 36 4.95 -4.63 12.45
C MET A 36 4.96 -6.11 12.09
N ALA A 37 4.38 -6.50 10.96
CA ALA A 37 4.41 -7.88 10.48
C ALA A 37 5.85 -8.34 10.19
N ALA A 38 6.65 -7.50 9.53
CA ALA A 38 8.06 -7.76 9.27
C ALA A 38 8.87 -7.89 10.57
N GLY A 39 8.66 -6.99 11.54
CA GLY A 39 9.30 -7.07 12.85
C GLY A 39 8.92 -8.33 13.62
N ALA A 40 7.64 -8.71 13.61
CA ALA A 40 7.16 -9.94 14.23
C ALA A 40 7.79 -11.19 13.60
N ALA A 41 7.85 -11.25 12.26
CA ALA A 41 8.48 -12.35 11.54
C ALA A 41 9.99 -12.42 11.80
N LEU A 42 10.67 -11.26 11.89
CA LEU A 42 12.08 -11.19 12.20
C LEU A 42 12.37 -11.74 13.60
N VAL A 43 11.61 -11.31 14.62
CA VAL A 43 11.77 -11.83 15.98
C VAL A 43 11.47 -13.33 16.03
N HIS A 44 10.40 -13.78 15.35
CA HIS A 44 10.05 -15.19 15.26
C HIS A 44 11.16 -16.05 14.63
N ALA A 45 11.89 -15.51 13.64
CA ALA A 45 13.01 -16.22 13.01
C ALA A 45 14.15 -16.54 14.00
N PHE A 46 14.34 -15.71 15.04
CA PHE A 46 15.31 -15.98 16.12
C PHE A 46 14.68 -16.71 17.32
N LEU A 47 13.39 -16.46 17.58
CA LEU A 47 12.64 -16.96 18.72
C LEU A 47 11.33 -17.62 18.22
N PRO A 48 11.36 -18.88 17.76
CA PRO A 48 10.25 -19.50 17.02
C PRO A 48 8.97 -19.74 17.85
N PHE A 49 9.01 -19.55 19.16
CA PHE A 49 7.84 -19.62 20.05
C PHE A 49 7.16 -18.27 20.26
N LEU A 50 7.74 -17.17 19.74
CA LEU A 50 7.18 -15.83 19.87
C LEU A 50 6.56 -15.40 18.54
N PHE A 51 5.41 -14.72 18.58
CA PHE A 51 4.72 -14.18 17.39
C PHE A 51 4.29 -15.20 16.31
N GLU A 52 4.08 -16.48 16.69
CA GLU A 52 3.76 -17.59 15.78
C GLU A 52 2.71 -17.28 14.70
N THR A 53 1.67 -16.53 15.05
CA THR A 53 0.59 -16.17 14.10
C THR A 53 0.49 -14.68 13.81
N THR A 54 1.31 -13.85 14.46
CA THR A 54 1.15 -12.38 14.43
C THR A 54 1.42 -11.82 13.04
N ALA A 55 2.52 -12.22 12.41
CA ALA A 55 2.87 -11.76 11.07
C ALA A 55 1.78 -12.15 10.05
N SER A 56 1.37 -13.42 10.05
CA SER A 56 0.34 -13.95 9.14
C SER A 56 -1.02 -13.27 9.34
N ARG A 57 -1.42 -13.00 10.59
CA ARG A 57 -2.68 -12.30 10.88
C ARG A 57 -2.66 -10.87 10.35
N ILE A 58 -1.55 -10.15 10.50
CA ILE A 58 -1.42 -8.78 10.00
C ILE A 58 -1.43 -8.76 8.47
N VAL A 59 -0.70 -9.66 7.82
CA VAL A 59 -0.69 -9.76 6.34
C VAL A 59 -2.09 -10.07 5.80
N ARG A 60 -2.83 -10.97 6.47
CA ARG A 60 -4.23 -11.24 6.11
C ARG A 60 -5.11 -10.00 6.23
N GLU A 61 -4.99 -9.26 7.33
CA GLU A 61 -5.75 -8.01 7.51
C GLU A 61 -5.41 -6.98 6.42
N LEU A 62 -4.12 -6.84 6.08
CA LEU A 62 -3.67 -5.96 5.00
C LEU A 62 -4.28 -6.38 3.67
N TYR A 63 -4.26 -7.68 3.35
CA TYR A 63 -4.85 -8.24 2.13
C TYR A 63 -6.36 -7.99 2.07
N GLU A 64 -7.10 -8.31 3.12
CA GLU A 64 -8.56 -8.12 3.16
C GLU A 64 -8.93 -6.65 2.95
N ARG A 65 -8.20 -5.72 3.59
CA ARG A 65 -8.50 -4.29 3.46
C ARG A 65 -8.09 -3.69 2.13
N THR A 66 -7.01 -4.14 1.49
CA THR A 66 -6.64 -3.66 0.14
C THR A 66 -7.50 -4.28 -0.94
N HIS A 67 -7.84 -5.57 -0.82
CA HIS A 67 -8.70 -6.28 -1.77
C HIS A 67 -10.10 -5.66 -1.83
N ASN A 68 -10.66 -5.31 -0.67
CA ASN A 68 -12.00 -4.71 -0.58
C ASN A 68 -12.04 -3.20 -0.91
N ARG A 69 -10.88 -2.52 -1.02
CA ARG A 69 -10.82 -1.08 -1.31
C ARG A 69 -11.02 -0.74 -2.80
N GLY A 70 -11.14 -1.76 -3.66
CA GLY A 70 -11.15 -1.59 -5.11
C GLY A 70 -9.72 -1.37 -5.59
N SER A 71 -9.21 -2.31 -6.39
CA SER A 71 -7.88 -2.15 -6.98
C SER A 71 -7.86 -0.85 -7.78
N HIS A 72 -6.91 0.03 -7.52
CA HIS A 72 -6.33 0.88 -8.57
C HIS A 72 -5.58 -0.04 -9.55
N ALA A 73 -6.26 -1.08 -10.05
CA ALA A 73 -5.77 -1.89 -11.14
C ALA A 73 -5.48 -0.89 -12.22
N VAL A 74 -4.19 -0.73 -12.51
CA VAL A 74 -3.72 0.00 -13.67
C VAL A 74 -4.60 -0.49 -14.80
N LYS A 75 -5.49 0.36 -15.30
CA LYS A 75 -6.22 0.04 -16.52
C LYS A 75 -5.13 -0.12 -17.56
N GLU A 76 -4.83 -1.36 -17.93
CA GLU A 76 -4.03 -1.69 -19.10
C GLU A 76 -4.44 -0.71 -20.20
N PRO A 77 -3.52 0.13 -20.71
CA PRO A 77 -3.89 1.08 -21.74
C PRO A 77 -4.40 0.28 -22.93
N LYS A 78 -5.66 0.51 -23.32
CA LYS A 78 -6.36 -0.14 -24.45
C LYS A 78 -5.51 -0.24 -25.74
N ALA A 79 -4.52 0.62 -25.89
CA ALA A 79 -3.51 0.61 -26.95
C ALA A 79 -2.69 -0.69 -27.10
N LEU A 80 -2.61 -1.54 -26.05
CA LEU A 80 -1.94 -2.85 -26.15
C LEU A 80 -2.85 -3.98 -26.67
N LEU A 81 -4.18 -3.83 -26.62
CA LEU A 81 -5.12 -4.87 -27.06
C LEU A 81 -5.45 -4.82 -28.56
N ASP A 82 -5.25 -3.67 -29.22
CA ASP A 82 -5.55 -3.49 -30.64
C ASP A 82 -4.41 -3.96 -31.59
N ARG A 83 -3.44 -4.73 -31.07
CA ARG A 83 -2.25 -5.19 -31.81
C ARG A 83 -2.08 -6.72 -31.90
N ALA A 84 -3.09 -7.49 -31.48
CA ALA A 84 -3.16 -8.94 -31.65
C ALA A 84 -4.24 -9.29 -32.68
#